data_AF-A0AAU7T1N9-F1
#
_entry.id   AF-A0AAU7T1N9-F1
#
_cell.length_a   1.000
_cell.length_b   1.000
_cell.length_c   1.000
_cell.angle_alpha   90.00
_cell.angle_beta   90.00
_cell.angle_gamma   90.00
#
_symmetry.space_group_name_H-M   'P 1'
#
loop_
_entity.id
_entity.type
_entity.pdbx_description
1 polymer ?
#
loop_
_entity_poly.entity_id
_entity_poly.type
_entity_poly.pdbx_seq_one_letter_code
_entity_poly.pdbx_strand_id
1 'polypeptide(L)'
;MSKTVTYKMDLNNPPVLSEEQKARLEALAKRPDSEIDFSDIPELDESFWKNAVQNPFYKPTKQVTTVRIDADVMQWLKAQGKGYQTRMNKILRDAMLNELKNHS
;
A
#
# COMPACT_ATOMS: atom_id res chain seq x y z
N MET A 1 21.85 18.71 27.79
CA MET A 1 20.61 19.26 27.18
C MET A 1 20.76 19.24 25.66
N SER A 2 20.32 18.19 24.99
CA SER A 2 20.36 18.10 23.52
C SER A 2 19.19 18.89 22.91
N LYS A 3 19.49 19.86 22.04
CA LYS A 3 18.47 20.59 21.28
C LYS A 3 17.88 19.67 20.20
N THR A 4 16.61 19.34 20.31
CA THR A 4 15.89 18.68 19.22
C THR A 4 15.62 19.69 18.10
N VAL A 5 16.32 19.56 16.98
CA VAL A 5 16.05 20.35 15.76
C VAL A 5 14.87 19.70 15.05
N THR A 6 13.71 20.36 15.07
CA THR A 6 12.52 19.90 14.35
C THR A 6 12.51 20.53 12.97
N TYR A 7 12.64 19.72 11.92
CA TYR A 7 12.53 20.16 10.53
C TYR A 7 11.18 19.74 9.95
N LYS A 8 10.37 20.71 9.51
CA LYS A 8 9.12 20.48 8.78
C LYS A 8 9.34 20.84 7.32
N MET A 9 9.30 19.85 6.44
CA MET A 9 9.43 20.06 4.99
C MET A 9 8.07 20.42 4.40
N ASP A 10 7.98 21.53 3.68
CA ASP A 10 6.80 21.88 2.88
C ASP A 10 6.87 21.17 1.53
N LEU A 11 5.92 20.28 1.26
CA LEU A 11 5.87 19.49 0.03
C LEU A 11 5.43 20.33 -1.19
N ASN A 12 4.73 21.43 -0.97
CA ASN A 12 4.25 22.31 -2.05
C ASN A 12 5.29 23.34 -2.48
N ASN A 13 6.32 23.56 -1.66
CA ASN A 13 7.44 24.44 -1.98
C ASN A 13 8.74 23.88 -1.38
N PRO A 14 9.34 22.86 -2.02
CA PRO A 14 10.55 22.24 -1.50
C PRO A 14 11.74 23.21 -1.56
N PRO A 15 12.68 23.12 -0.60
CA PRO A 15 13.89 23.94 -0.63
C PRO A 15 14.69 23.68 -1.91
N VAL A 16 15.22 24.76 -2.49
CA VAL A 16 16.10 24.68 -3.65
C VAL A 16 17.42 24.00 -3.23
N LEU A 17 17.91 23.10 -4.08
CA LEU A 17 19.18 22.41 -3.85
C LEU A 17 20.34 23.42 -3.80
N SER A 18 21.24 23.25 -2.83
CA SER A 18 22.50 24.01 -2.80
C SER A 18 23.39 23.62 -3.97
N GLU A 19 24.33 24.48 -4.33
CA GLU A 19 25.32 24.20 -5.38
C GLU A 19 26.14 22.93 -5.06
N GLU A 20 26.46 22.70 -3.78
CA GLU A 20 27.14 21.48 -3.32
C GLU A 20 26.28 20.22 -3.54
N GLN A 21 24.98 20.30 -3.27
CA GLN A 21 24.05 19.19 -3.49
C GLN A 21 23.91 18.87 -4.98
N LYS A 22 23.81 19.89 -5.84
CA LYS A 22 23.77 19.71 -7.30
C LYS A 22 25.05 19.07 -7.82
N ALA A 23 26.22 19.57 -7.41
CA ALA A 23 27.51 19.01 -7.80
C ALA A 23 27.65 17.53 -7.37
N ARG A 24 27.16 17.18 -6.16
CA ARG A 24 27.15 15.78 -5.69
C ARG A 24 26.24 14.89 -6.53
N LEU A 25 25.05 15.37 -6.90
CA LEU A 25 24.14 14.63 -7.78
C LEU A 25 24.74 14.43 -9.18
N GLU A 26 25.37 15.44 -9.75
CA GLU A 26 26.06 15.32 -11.04
C GLU A 26 27.23 14.34 -10.98
N ALA A 27 27.97 14.31 -9.88
CA ALA A 27 29.03 13.33 -9.66
C ALA A 27 28.49 11.90 -9.57
N LEU A 28 27.37 11.69 -8.86
CA LEU A 28 26.70 10.40 -8.77
C LEU A 28 26.14 9.96 -10.13
N ALA A 29 25.57 10.87 -10.91
CA ALA A 29 25.00 10.57 -12.24
C ALA A 29 26.05 10.16 -13.28
N LYS A 30 27.32 10.57 -13.09
CA LYS A 30 28.45 10.19 -13.96
C LYS A 30 29.10 8.87 -13.56
N ARG A 31 28.75 8.32 -12.40
CA ARG A 31 29.31 7.06 -11.89
C ARG A 31 28.67 5.89 -12.64
N PRO A 32 29.44 4.89 -13.11
CA PRO A 32 28.87 3.74 -13.81
C PRO A 32 28.14 2.80 -12.84
N ASP A 33 27.06 2.18 -13.31
CA ASP A 33 26.24 1.25 -12.52
C ASP A 33 27.04 0.03 -12.02
N SER A 34 28.13 -0.34 -12.69
CA SER A 34 29.03 -1.43 -12.28
C SER A 34 29.75 -1.19 -10.94
N GLU A 35 29.79 0.05 -10.48
CA GLU A 35 30.34 0.41 -9.17
C GLU A 35 29.30 0.42 -8.04
N ILE A 36 28.03 0.11 -8.34
CA ILE A 36 26.98 -0.02 -7.34
C ILE A 36 27.18 -1.37 -6.62
N ASP A 37 27.42 -1.28 -5.32
CA ASP A 37 27.53 -2.44 -4.44
C ASP A 37 26.13 -2.90 -4.03
N PHE A 38 25.79 -4.15 -4.34
CA PHE A 38 24.53 -4.81 -3.96
C PHE A 38 24.72 -5.90 -2.90
N SER A 39 25.89 -5.97 -2.26
CA SER A 39 26.23 -7.04 -1.30
C SER A 39 25.29 -7.11 -0.10
N ASP A 40 24.63 -6.01 0.26
CA ASP A 40 23.65 -5.89 1.35
C ASP A 40 22.19 -6.12 0.90
N ILE A 41 21.91 -6.09 -0.41
CA ILE A 41 20.57 -6.21 -0.98
C ILE A 41 20.57 -7.36 -2.01
N PRO A 42 20.36 -8.61 -1.56
CA PRO A 42 20.29 -9.74 -2.47
C PRO A 42 19.10 -9.62 -3.42
N GLU A 43 19.23 -10.18 -4.63
CA GLU A 43 18.14 -10.22 -5.59
C GLU A 43 16.92 -10.98 -5.05
N LEU A 44 15.72 -10.46 -5.34
CA LEU A 44 14.46 -11.09 -4.93
C LEU A 44 14.15 -12.28 -5.84
N ASP A 45 14.44 -13.48 -5.37
CA ASP A 45 14.23 -14.73 -6.09
C ASP A 45 12.82 -15.33 -5.89
N GLU A 46 12.52 -16.42 -6.59
CA GLU A 46 11.24 -17.14 -6.42
C GLU A 46 11.01 -17.62 -4.98
N SER A 47 12.08 -17.89 -4.21
CA SER A 47 11.98 -18.35 -2.84
C SER A 47 11.47 -17.25 -1.90
N PHE A 48 11.87 -16.00 -2.12
CA PHE A 48 11.31 -14.82 -1.47
C PHE A 48 9.83 -14.69 -1.79
N TRP A 49 9.45 -14.75 -3.07
CA TRP A 49 8.06 -14.55 -3.50
C TRP A 49 7.11 -15.64 -3.02
N LYS A 50 7.58 -16.89 -2.85
CA LYS A 50 6.79 -17.98 -2.26
C LYS A 50 6.30 -17.67 -0.84
N ASN A 51 7.05 -16.88 -0.09
CA ASN A 51 6.75 -16.53 1.30
C ASN A 51 6.32 -15.05 1.47
N ALA A 52 6.26 -14.29 0.37
CA ALA A 52 5.90 -12.89 0.41
C ALA A 52 4.44 -12.73 0.85
N VAL A 53 4.24 -11.97 1.92
CA VAL A 53 2.90 -11.62 2.41
C VAL A 53 2.44 -10.35 1.72
N GLN A 54 1.21 -10.36 1.19
CA GLN A 54 0.60 -9.17 0.63
C GLN A 54 0.61 -8.04 1.66
N ASN A 55 0.99 -6.83 1.23
CA ASN A 55 1.13 -5.66 2.09
C ASN A 55 -0.07 -5.53 3.07
N PRO A 56 0.14 -5.71 4.39
CA PRO A 56 -0.95 -5.72 5.37
C PRO A 56 -1.61 -4.34 5.50
N PHE A 57 -0.97 -3.29 5.00
CA PHE A 57 -1.47 -1.92 5.04
C PHE A 57 -2.34 -1.57 3.84
N TYR A 58 -2.43 -2.43 2.83
CA TYR A 58 -3.31 -2.19 1.70
C TYR A 58 -4.78 -2.29 2.15
N LYS A 59 -5.46 -1.16 2.19
CA LYS A 59 -6.90 -1.07 2.44
C LYS A 59 -7.58 -0.66 1.13
N PRO A 60 -8.36 -1.55 0.50
CA PRO A 60 -9.15 -1.20 -0.67
C PRO A 60 -10.03 0.01 -0.37
N THR A 61 -9.99 1.01 -1.26
CA THR A 61 -10.82 2.21 -1.16
C THR A 61 -12.28 1.81 -1.19
N LYS A 62 -13.00 2.02 -0.07
CA LYS A 62 -14.44 1.76 -0.01
C LYS A 62 -15.17 2.91 -0.67
N GLN A 63 -16.07 2.60 -1.58
CA GLN A 63 -16.99 3.60 -2.13
C GLN A 63 -18.29 3.57 -1.33
N VAL A 64 -18.81 4.75 -1.00
CA VAL A 64 -20.09 4.88 -0.30
C VAL A 64 -21.19 4.91 -1.35
N THR A 65 -21.99 3.85 -1.41
CA THR A 65 -23.11 3.71 -2.34
C THR A 65 -24.37 3.32 -1.58
N THR A 66 -25.53 3.84 -1.99
CA THR A 66 -26.83 3.42 -1.46
C THR A 66 -27.37 2.27 -2.30
N VAL A 67 -27.56 1.10 -1.68
CA VAL A 67 -28.11 -0.11 -2.31
C VAL A 67 -29.32 -0.58 -1.51
N ARG A 68 -30.35 -1.10 -2.19
CA ARG A 68 -31.50 -1.74 -1.54
C ARG A 68 -31.19 -3.22 -1.33
N ILE A 69 -31.42 -3.71 -0.11
CA ILE A 69 -31.20 -5.10 0.29
C ILE A 69 -32.50 -5.58 0.94
N ASP A 70 -32.87 -6.83 0.70
CA ASP A 70 -34.07 -7.43 1.28
C ASP A 70 -34.04 -7.43 2.81
N ALA A 71 -35.22 -7.32 3.40
CA ALA A 71 -35.37 -7.09 4.84
C ALA A 71 -34.91 -8.30 5.69
N ASP A 72 -35.15 -9.51 5.20
CA ASP A 72 -34.73 -10.77 5.80
C ASP A 72 -33.20 -10.95 5.78
N VAL A 73 -32.55 -10.64 4.66
CA VAL A 73 -31.08 -10.64 4.52
C VAL A 73 -30.46 -9.63 5.48
N MET A 74 -31.04 -8.44 5.58
CA MET A 74 -30.59 -7.42 6.54
C MET A 74 -30.80 -7.85 7.99
N GLN A 75 -31.89 -8.55 8.31
CA GLN A 75 -32.13 -9.08 9.64
C GLN A 75 -31.11 -10.17 10.00
N TRP A 76 -30.85 -11.11 9.09
CA TRP A 76 -29.86 -12.17 9.26
C TRP A 76 -28.44 -11.60 9.48
N LEU A 77 -28.03 -10.60 8.68
CA LEU A 77 -26.74 -9.94 8.82
C LEU A 77 -26.57 -9.24 10.17
N LYS A 78 -27.64 -8.59 10.66
CA LYS A 78 -27.66 -7.91 11.97
C LYS A 78 -27.73 -8.87 13.15
N ALA A 79 -28.38 -10.03 13.00
CA ALA A 79 -28.50 -11.02 14.06
C ALA A 79 -27.14 -11.54 14.57
N GLN A 80 -26.12 -11.52 13.71
CA GLN A 80 -24.74 -11.90 14.05
C GLN A 80 -23.96 -10.81 14.82
N GLY A 81 -24.62 -9.74 15.26
CA GLY A 81 -24.04 -8.68 16.10
C GLY A 81 -23.36 -7.55 15.33
N LYS A 82 -22.51 -6.78 16.02
CA LYS A 82 -21.81 -5.61 15.46
C LYS A 82 -20.93 -6.00 14.27
N GLY A 83 -20.72 -5.07 13.33
CA GLY A 83 -19.85 -5.28 12.17
C GLY A 83 -20.51 -5.90 10.93
N TYR A 84 -21.84 -5.91 10.86
CA TYR A 84 -22.58 -6.49 9.72
C TYR A 84 -22.18 -5.89 8.36
N GLN A 85 -21.85 -4.59 8.29
CA GLN A 85 -21.38 -3.95 7.05
C GLN A 85 -20.04 -4.52 6.57
N THR A 86 -19.11 -4.79 7.48
CA THR A 86 -17.82 -5.41 7.16
C THR A 86 -18.02 -6.84 6.66
N ARG A 87 -18.92 -7.61 7.30
CA ARG A 87 -19.28 -8.96 6.86
C ARG A 87 -19.94 -8.96 5.49
N MET A 88 -20.88 -8.05 5.27
CA MET A 88 -21.54 -7.86 3.98
C MET A 88 -20.53 -7.59 2.86
N ASN A 89 -19.58 -6.68 3.07
CA ASN A 89 -18.53 -6.41 2.10
C ASN A 89 -17.60 -7.63 1.86
N LYS A 90 -17.35 -8.44 2.89
CA LYS A 90 -16.58 -9.69 2.75
C LYS A 90 -17.34 -10.70 1.87
N ILE A 91 -18.63 -10.92 2.12
CA ILE A 91 -19.48 -11.82 1.34
C ILE A 91 -19.50 -11.41 -0.14
N LEU A 92 -19.71 -10.12 -0.41
CA LEU A 92 -19.71 -9.60 -1.78
C LEU A 92 -18.36 -9.80 -2.48
N ARG A 93 -17.26 -9.58 -1.77
CA ARG A 93 -15.92 -9.82 -2.29
C ARG A 93 -15.68 -11.29 -2.60
N ASP A 94 -16.06 -12.19 -1.70
CA ASP A 94 -15.86 -13.63 -1.87
C ASP A 94 -16.69 -14.13 -3.08
N ALA A 95 -17.93 -13.65 -3.25
CA ALA A 95 -18.76 -13.95 -4.41
C ALA A 95 -18.12 -13.46 -5.73
N MET A 96 -17.65 -12.21 -5.77
CA MET A 96 -16.95 -11.64 -6.93
C MET A 96 -15.70 -12.44 -7.30
N LEU A 97 -14.87 -12.80 -6.32
CA LEU A 97 -13.64 -13.57 -6.56
C LEU A 97 -13.93 -14.99 -7.07
N ASN A 98 -14.98 -15.64 -6.56
CA ASN A 98 -15.38 -16.95 -7.05
C ASN A 98 -15.90 -16.89 -8.49
N GLU A 99 -16.66 -15.84 -8.84
CA GLU A 99 -17.12 -15.64 -10.21
C GLU A 99 -15.96 -15.43 -11.19
N LEU A 100 -14.97 -14.62 -10.83
CA LEU A 100 -13.78 -14.38 -11.66
C LEU A 100 -12.94 -15.65 -11.88
N LYS A 101 -12.85 -16.53 -10.88
CA LYS A 101 -12.13 -17.82 -11.01
C LYS A 101 -12.83 -18.79 -11.95
N ASN A 102 -14.16 -18.75 -12.00
CA ASN A 102 -14.95 -19.67 -12.83
C ASN A 102 -15.02 -19.25 -14.31
N HIS A 103 -14.67 -17.99 -14.61
CA HIS A 103 -14.67 -17.44 -15.97
C HIS A 103 -13.26 -17.26 -16.56
N SER A 104 -12.23 -17.82 -15.92
CA SER A 104 -10.84 -17.81 -16.38
C SER A 104 -10.34 -19.22 -16.66
#